data_AF-W1YP97-F1
#
_entry.id   AF-W1YP97-F1
#
_cell.length_a   1.000
_cell.length_b   1.000
_cell.length_c   1.000
_cell.angle_alpha   90.00
_cell.angle_beta   90.00
_cell.angle_gamma   90.00
#
_symmetry.space_group_name_H-M   'P 1'
#
loop_
_entity.id
_entity.type
_entity.pdbx_description
1 polymer ?
#
loop_
_entity_poly.entity_id
_entity_poly.type
_entity_poly.pdbx_seq_one_letter_code
_entity_poly.pdbx_strand_id
1 'polypeptide(L)' 'KAGIAFITENRKSEGLILDFSIGSNITLPNLGEICPSHILDSNKLNSFADELSKKLGVKTQSIHEPASSLS' A
#
# COMPACT_ATOMS: atom_id res chain seq x y z
N LYS A 1 18.71 8.35 -10.31
CA LYS A 1 17.88 8.10 -11.51
C LYS A 1 16.46 8.47 -11.16
N ALA A 2 15.79 9.33 -11.92
CA ALA A 2 14.36 9.55 -11.76
C ALA A 2 13.63 8.36 -12.41
N GLY A 3 12.93 7.55 -11.61
CA GLY A 3 12.07 6.49 -12.12
C GLY A 3 10.87 7.09 -12.84
N ILE A 4 10.32 6.38 -13.84
CA ILE A 4 9.07 6.78 -14.47
C ILE A 4 7.94 6.26 -13.58
N ALA A 5 7.09 7.16 -13.08
CA ALA A 5 5.89 6.82 -12.32
C ALA A 5 4.65 7.14 -13.16
N PHE A 6 3.80 6.15 -13.38
CA PHE A 6 2.54 6.31 -14.09
C PHE A 6 1.43 6.61 -13.08
N ILE A 7 0.77 7.76 -13.24
CA ILE A 7 -0.37 8.16 -12.41
C ILE A 7 -1.61 8.08 -13.29
N THR A 8 -2.49 7.14 -13.00
CA THR A 8 -3.74 6.97 -13.74
C THR A 8 -4.68 8.14 -13.51
N GLU A 9 -5.49 8.47 -14.51
CA GLU A 9 -6.55 9.47 -14.39
C GLU A 9 -7.63 8.97 -13.42
N ASN A 10 -7.98 7.68 -13.51
CA ASN A 10 -8.88 7.04 -12.57
C ASN A 10 -8.10 6.31 -11.46
N ARG A 11 -7.73 7.07 -10.42
CA ARG A 11 -6.95 6.53 -9.29
C ARG A 11 -7.66 5.43 -8.50
N LYS A 12 -9.00 5.43 -8.45
CA LYS A 12 -9.76 4.43 -7.67
C LYS A 12 -9.84 3.08 -8.39
N SER A 13 -10.02 3.06 -9.71
CA SER A 13 -10.17 1.82 -10.47
C SER A 13 -8.87 1.28 -11.08
N GLU A 14 -7.90 2.16 -11.36
CA GLU A 14 -6.66 1.77 -12.05
C GLU A 14 -5.40 2.01 -11.19
N GLY A 15 -5.51 2.85 -10.16
CA GLY A 15 -4.40 3.19 -9.26
C GLY A 15 -4.33 2.33 -7.99
N LEU A 16 -5.29 1.44 -7.77
CA LEU A 16 -5.41 0.57 -6.60
C LEU A 16 -5.80 -0.84 -7.03
N ILE A 17 -5.31 -1.83 -6.30
CA ILE A 17 -5.79 -3.21 -6.37
C ILE A 17 -6.87 -3.36 -5.31
N LEU A 18 -8.13 -3.37 -5.73
CA LEU A 18 -9.29 -3.32 -4.83
C LEU A 18 -9.44 -4.55 -3.93
N ASP A 19 -9.00 -5.72 -4.43
CA ASP A 19 -9.01 -6.99 -3.68
C ASP A 19 -7.90 -7.05 -2.63
N PHE A 20 -6.92 -6.15 -2.71
CA PHE A 20 -5.84 -6.08 -1.75
C PHE A 20 -6.20 -5.17 -0.58
N SER A 21 -5.60 -5.46 0.56
CA SER A 21 -5.73 -4.58 1.72
C SER A 21 -5.13 -3.20 1.43
N ILE A 22 -5.62 -2.20 2.15
CA ILE A 22 -5.08 -0.83 2.11
C ILE A 22 -3.57 -0.85 2.40
N GLY A 23 -3.13 -1.63 3.39
CA GLY A 23 -1.73 -1.79 3.73
C GLY A 23 -0.91 -2.40 2.60
N SER A 24 -1.45 -3.40 1.89
CA SER A 24 -0.76 -3.98 0.74
C SER A 24 -0.61 -2.97 -0.40
N ASN A 25 -1.66 -2.21 -0.70
CA ASN A 25 -1.62 -1.13 -1.70
C ASN A 25 -0.60 -0.03 -1.34
N ILE A 26 -0.51 0.34 -0.06
CA ILE A 26 0.43 1.36 0.43
C ILE A 26 1.87 0.87 0.39
N THR A 27 2.11 -0.42 0.66
CA THR A 27 3.46 -0.98 0.77
C THR A 27 4.01 -1.53 -0.53
N LEU A 28 3.16 -1.82 -1.51
CA LEU A 28 3.52 -2.32 -2.85
C LEU A 28 4.67 -1.55 -3.53
N PRO A 29 4.68 -0.20 -3.55
CA PRO A 29 5.78 0.57 -4.16
C PRO A 29 7.13 0.38 -3.48
N ASN A 30 7.15 0.08 -2.18
CA ASN A 30 8.35 -0.10 -1.36
C ASN A 30 8.62 -1.57 -1.03
N LEU A 31 7.90 -2.52 -1.64
CA LEU A 31 7.94 -3.93 -1.26
C LEU A 31 9.35 -4.53 -1.36
N GLY A 32 10.15 -4.10 -2.35
CA GLY A 32 11.54 -4.52 -2.49
C GLY A 32 12.46 -4.11 -1.34
N GLU A 33 12.18 -2.98 -0.67
CA GLU A 33 12.94 -2.53 0.51
C GLU A 33 12.49 -3.27 1.78
N ILE A 34 11.21 -3.62 1.86
CA ILE A 34 10.61 -4.29 3.03
C ILE A 34 10.93 -5.80 3.01
N CYS A 35 10.93 -6.41 1.83
CA CYS A 35 11.08 -7.85 1.56
C CYS A 35 12.30 -8.18 0.66
N PRO A 36 13.55 -7.94 1.12
CA PRO A 36 14.75 -8.16 0.32
C PRO A 36 15.02 -9.64 0.00
N SER A 37 14.51 -10.57 0.80
CA SER A 37 14.67 -12.02 0.63
C SER A 37 13.48 -12.70 -0.08
N HIS A 38 12.54 -11.93 -0.66
CA HIS A 38 11.25 -12.42 -1.16
C HIS A 38 10.36 -13.08 -0.09
N ILE A 39 10.75 -13.02 1.18
CA ILE A 39 9.96 -13.50 2.31
C ILE A 39 9.16 -12.33 2.84
N LEU A 40 7.84 -12.51 2.85
CA LEU A 40 6.89 -11.58 3.44
C LEU A 40 6.80 -11.85 4.93
N ASP A 41 7.36 -10.94 5.73
CA ASP A 41 7.08 -10.88 7.16
C ASP A 41 5.86 -10.00 7.39
N SER A 42 4.74 -10.62 7.77
CA SER A 42 3.48 -9.92 8.00
C SER A 42 3.59 -8.88 9.11
N ASN A 43 4.38 -9.11 10.15
CA ASN A 43 4.54 -8.13 11.24
C ASN A 43 5.27 -6.89 10.73
N LYS A 44 6.37 -7.08 10.00
CA LYS A 44 7.14 -5.98 9.43
C LYS A 44 6.32 -5.18 8.40
N LEU A 45 5.57 -5.88 7.56
CA LEU A 45 4.68 -5.26 6.57
C LEU A 45 3.57 -4.45 7.25
N ASN A 46 2.97 -4.98 8.31
CA ASN A 46 1.93 -4.28 9.07
C ASN A 46 2.47 -3.02 9.76
N SER A 47 3.62 -3.11 10.43
CA SER A 47 4.24 -1.94 11.08
C SER A 47 4.59 -0.85 10.07
N PHE A 48 5.13 -1.24 8.91
CA PHE A 48 5.49 -0.30 7.86
C PHE A 48 4.26 0.32 7.17
N ALA A 49 3.22 -0.49 6.93
CA ALA A 49 1.94 -0.03 6.41
C ALA A 49 1.25 0.96 7.37
N ASP A 50 1.28 0.70 8.68
CA ASP A 50 0.70 1.59 9.69
C ASP A 50 1.48 2.92 9.78
N GLU A 51 2.80 2.87 9.75
CA GLU A 51 3.65 4.08 9.73
C GLU A 51 3.38 4.93 8.47
N LEU A 52 3.35 4.30 7.29
CA LEU A 52 3.05 4.99 6.04
C LEU A 52 1.62 5.52 5.99
N SER A 53 0.65 4.74 6.46
CA SER A 53 -0.75 5.17 6.56
C SER A 53 -0.89 6.45 7.37
N LYS A 54 -0.21 6.52 8.52
CA LYS A 54 -0.13 7.72 9.37
C LYS A 54 0.56 8.89 8.66
N LYS A 55 1.71 8.66 8.02
CA LYS A 55 2.46 9.70 7.29
C LYS A 55 1.68 10.27 6.10
N LEU A 56 0.95 9.42 5.39
CA LEU A 56 0.13 9.80 4.23
C LEU A 56 -1.25 10.34 4.63
N GLY A 57 -1.64 10.24 5.91
CA GLY A 57 -2.93 10.71 6.41
C GLY A 57 -4.11 9.90 5.89
N VAL A 58 -3.93 8.60 5.64
CA VAL A 58 -4.99 7.73 5.11
C VAL A 58 -6.06 7.54 6.18
N LYS A 59 -7.29 7.98 5.89
CA LYS A 59 -8.44 7.80 6.78
C LYS A 59 -9.00 6.40 6.60
N THR A 60 -8.51 5.45 7.39
CA THR A 60 -9.02 4.08 7.45
C THR A 60 -9.16 3.61 8.90
N GLN A 61 -10.13 2.72 9.16
CA GLN A 61 -10.26 2.05 10.47
C GLN A 61 -9.19 0.98 10.69
N SER A 62 -8.68 0.39 9.60
CA SER A 62 -7.64 -0.62 9.64
C SER A 62 -6.92 -0.72 8.29
N ILE A 63 -5.61 -0.95 8.32
CA ILE A 63 -4.81 -1.22 7.12
C ILE A 63 -5.11 -2.59 6.49
N HIS A 64 -5.85 -3.45 7.20
CA HIS A 64 -6.22 -4.79 6.73
C HIS A 64 -7.49 -4.80 5.89
N GLU A 65 -8.30 -3.74 5.96
CA GLU A 65 -9.50 -3.64 5.14
C GLU A 65 -9.14 -3.58 3.66
N PRO A 66 -9.99 -4.15 2.78
CA PRO A 66 -9.79 -4.07 1.34
C PRO A 66 -9.83 -2.61 0.89
N ALA A 67 -9.05 -2.25 -0.13
CA ALA A 67 -9.02 -0.88 -0.64
C ALA A 67 -10.37 -0.41 -1.21
N SER A 68 -11.24 -1.35 -1.59
CA SER A 68 -12.65 -1.07 -1.95
C SER A 68 -13.47 -0.46 -0.81
N SER A 69 -13.08 -0.64 0.45
CA SER A 69 -13.78 -0.08 1.62
C SER A 69 -13.61 1.45 1.78
N LEU A 70 -12.64 2.06 1.10
CA LEU A 70 -12.37 3.51 1.13
C LEU A 70 -13.33 4.34 0.23
N SER A 71 -14.51 3.80 -0.06
CA SER A 71 -15.47 4.35 -1.04
C SER A 71 -16.05 5.70 -0.61
#